data_AF-A0A1G2U4D9-F1
#
_entry.id   AF-A0A1G2U4D9-F1
#
_cell.length_a   1.000
_cell.length_b   1.000
_cell.length_c   1.000
_cell.angle_alpha   90.00
_cell.angle_beta   90.00
_cell.angle_gamma   90.00
#
_symmetry.space_group_name_H-M   'P 1'
#
loop_
_entity.id
_entity.type
_entity.pdbx_description
1 polymer ?
#
loop_
_entity_poly.entity_id
_entity_poly.type
_entity_poly.pdbx_seq_one_letter_code
_entity_poly.pdbx_strand_id
1 'polypeptide(L)'
;MLDSFFSLFFSENIQTAWQLIKDYVYVWMPIVLFALFFQLYVRYIRTKWIINQGWFLLELRLPKEVRRSPAAMELVLHGLFEPVVGTYLDVFFGGQVRYWFSLEMVSLGGEVHFYIWGQKAWKNIVETRIYSQYPDAEVVEVEDYALKAHYDPKTMKMFGAQMSLVKADAYPIKTYIDYGLDKVGDEEEEKIDPLTPVTEFLGSLRPGEQCWIQILIQSHRKEGLEDIHFFRTPAWQEGAKKVIQDIIEKEALEGPPSMLNLTKTQQDTINAIQRSLDKHAYDTMIRVMYFAKKEDYDSIKGMGLIGSIRQFGSNNLNGIRPKWFTSTGIAYPWQDFRGIRKAAHQTELMDAYKRRSFFNIPYKNWNGKAFVMTTEELATIFHPPGTVATTPSLTRVSSKKGEAPSNLPI
;
A
#
# COMPACT_ATOMS: atom_id res chain seq x y z
N MET A 1 33.95 -5.11 -42.02
CA MET A 1 33.43 -5.50 -40.70
C MET A 1 31.92 -5.29 -40.60
N LEU A 2 31.38 -4.14 -41.02
CA LEU A 2 29.93 -3.92 -41.13
C LEU A 2 29.28 -4.73 -42.27
N ASP A 3 29.89 -4.78 -43.45
CA ASP A 3 29.31 -5.55 -44.59
C ASP A 3 29.26 -7.06 -44.34
N SER A 4 30.26 -7.59 -43.64
CA SER A 4 30.31 -8.98 -43.16
C SER A 4 29.28 -9.27 -42.05
N PHE A 5 28.83 -8.25 -41.33
CA PHE A 5 27.75 -8.39 -40.35
C PHE A 5 26.39 -8.37 -41.03
N PHE A 6 26.19 -7.50 -42.04
CA PHE A 6 24.96 -7.48 -42.84
C PHE A 6 24.80 -8.73 -43.71
N SER A 7 25.88 -9.29 -44.26
CA SER A 7 25.82 -10.54 -45.03
C SER A 7 25.31 -11.74 -44.22
N LEU A 8 25.44 -11.73 -42.89
CA LEU A 8 24.84 -12.74 -42.02
C LEU A 8 23.31 -12.70 -42.08
N PHE A 9 22.70 -11.50 -42.09
CA PHE A 9 21.25 -11.30 -42.22
C PHE A 9 20.69 -11.69 -43.59
N PHE A 10 21.53 -11.77 -44.62
CA PHE A 10 21.17 -12.22 -45.96
C PHE A 10 21.58 -13.66 -46.25
N SER A 11 22.12 -14.39 -45.27
CA SER A 11 22.40 -15.82 -45.41
C SER A 11 21.14 -16.61 -45.75
N GLU A 12 21.28 -17.67 -46.55
CA GLU A 12 20.15 -18.52 -46.98
C GLU A 12 19.31 -19.03 -45.81
N ASN A 13 19.95 -19.32 -44.67
CA ASN A 13 19.27 -19.76 -43.45
C ASN A 13 18.32 -18.70 -42.89
N ILE A 14 18.71 -17.42 -42.90
CA ILE A 14 17.87 -16.32 -42.40
C ILE A 14 16.77 -15.98 -43.40
N GLN A 15 17.04 -16.05 -44.70
CA GLN A 15 16.00 -15.88 -45.73
C GLN A 15 14.95 -16.99 -45.65
N THR A 16 15.37 -18.24 -45.45
CA THR A 16 14.46 -19.38 -45.25
C THR A 16 13.63 -19.22 -43.98
N ALA A 17 14.23 -18.76 -42.88
CA ALA A 17 13.50 -18.46 -41.65
C ALA A 17 12.45 -17.35 -41.85
N TRP A 18 12.77 -16.29 -42.59
CA TRP A 18 11.82 -15.23 -42.92
C TRP A 18 10.68 -15.69 -43.83
N GLN A 19 10.96 -16.57 -44.80
CA GLN A 19 9.93 -17.18 -45.64
C GLN A 19 8.98 -18.03 -44.80
N LEU A 20 9.50 -18.90 -43.92
CA LEU A 20 8.67 -19.69 -43.01
C LEU A 20 7.78 -18.81 -42.11
N ILE A 21 8.32 -17.72 -41.54
CA ILE A 21 7.53 -16.79 -40.72
C ILE A 21 6.39 -16.15 -41.54
N LYS A 22 6.65 -15.78 -42.80
CA LYS A 22 5.65 -15.21 -43.70
C LYS A 22 4.61 -16.24 -44.12
N ASP A 23 5.04 -17.47 -44.44
CA ASP A 23 4.14 -18.55 -44.85
C ASP A 23 3.18 -18.91 -43.71
N TYR A 24 3.64 -18.92 -42.46
CA TYR A 24 2.78 -19.18 -41.30
C TYR A 24 2.09 -17.94 -40.72
N VAL A 25 2.09 -16.79 -41.42
CA VAL A 25 1.48 -15.54 -40.92
C VAL A 25 0.01 -15.71 -40.56
N TYR A 26 -0.75 -16.49 -41.32
CA TYR A 26 -2.16 -16.77 -41.04
C TYR A 26 -2.38 -17.61 -39.77
N VAL A 27 -1.34 -18.23 -39.21
CA VAL A 27 -1.42 -18.98 -37.95
C VAL A 27 -1.08 -18.08 -36.76
N TRP A 28 0.09 -17.43 -36.78
CA TRP A 28 0.55 -16.66 -35.63
C TRP A 28 -0.08 -15.25 -35.55
N MET A 29 -0.38 -14.62 -36.70
CA MET A 29 -0.93 -13.26 -36.71
C MET A 29 -2.31 -13.18 -36.06
N PRO A 30 -3.29 -14.09 -36.33
CA PRO A 30 -4.56 -14.07 -35.61
C PRO A 30 -4.42 -14.26 -34.10
N ILE A 31 -3.47 -15.10 -33.66
CA ILE A 31 -3.21 -15.32 -32.22
C ILE A 31 -2.68 -14.03 -31.57
N VAL A 32 -1.71 -13.37 -32.22
CA VAL A 32 -1.16 -12.09 -31.75
C VAL A 32 -2.22 -11.00 -31.73
N LEU A 33 -3.01 -10.88 -32.81
CA LEU A 33 -4.10 -9.90 -32.90
C LEU A 33 -5.19 -10.17 -31.86
N PHE A 34 -5.55 -11.43 -31.62
CA PHE A 34 -6.51 -11.79 -30.59
C PHE A 34 -5.98 -11.48 -29.19
N ALA A 35 -4.72 -11.80 -28.90
CA ALA A 35 -4.09 -11.47 -27.62
C ALA A 35 -4.06 -9.95 -27.39
N LEU A 36 -3.70 -9.17 -28.42
CA LEU A 36 -3.71 -7.70 -28.36
C LEU A 36 -5.13 -7.15 -28.17
N PHE A 37 -6.09 -7.64 -28.96
CA PHE A 37 -7.50 -7.28 -28.84
C PHE A 37 -8.02 -7.56 -27.43
N PHE A 38 -7.78 -8.76 -26.90
CA PHE A 38 -8.23 -9.17 -25.59
C PHE A 38 -7.62 -8.30 -24.47
N GLN A 39 -6.31 -7.99 -24.55
CA GLN A 39 -5.66 -7.08 -23.61
C GLN A 39 -6.27 -5.67 -23.65
N LEU A 40 -6.49 -5.12 -24.85
CA LEU A 40 -7.10 -3.79 -25.01
C LEU A 40 -8.56 -3.77 -24.57
N TYR A 41 -9.32 -4.82 -24.88
CA TYR A 41 -10.71 -4.99 -24.48
C TYR A 41 -10.84 -5.05 -22.95
N VAL A 42 -10.06 -5.91 -22.28
CA VAL A 42 -10.03 -6.00 -20.81
C VAL A 42 -9.63 -4.66 -20.19
N ARG A 43 -8.66 -3.96 -20.78
CA ARG A 43 -8.24 -2.63 -20.31
C ARG A 43 -9.38 -1.62 -20.43
N TYR A 44 -10.08 -1.62 -21.56
CA TYR A 44 -11.21 -0.74 -21.82
C TYR A 44 -12.38 -0.97 -20.84
N ILE A 45 -12.85 -2.22 -20.71
CA ILE A 45 -14.00 -2.53 -19.83
C ILE A 45 -13.69 -2.23 -18.37
N ARG A 46 -12.48 -2.55 -17.89
CA ARG A 46 -12.08 -2.27 -16.51
C ARG A 46 -11.93 -0.77 -16.27
N THR A 47 -11.33 -0.03 -17.21
CA THR A 47 -11.23 1.43 -17.07
C THR A 47 -12.61 2.09 -17.06
N LYS A 48 -13.52 1.64 -17.94
CA LYS A 48 -14.90 2.12 -17.97
C LYS A 48 -15.61 1.85 -16.65
N TRP A 49 -15.49 0.63 -16.11
CA TRP A 49 -16.09 0.27 -14.82
C TRP A 49 -15.53 1.12 -13.68
N ILE A 50 -14.21 1.21 -13.55
CA ILE A 50 -13.48 1.96 -12.51
C ILE A 50 -13.91 3.44 -12.49
N ILE A 51 -14.00 4.08 -13.66
CA ILE A 51 -14.41 5.49 -13.75
C ILE A 51 -15.89 5.66 -13.35
N ASN A 52 -16.75 4.73 -13.76
CA ASN A 52 -18.19 4.80 -13.51
C ASN A 52 -18.57 4.67 -12.03
N GLN A 53 -17.77 3.98 -11.21
CA GLN A 53 -18.07 3.83 -9.77
C GLN A 53 -17.98 5.16 -9.00
N GLY A 54 -17.09 6.05 -9.46
CA GLY A 54 -16.76 7.28 -8.74
C GLY A 54 -16.07 7.03 -7.39
N TRP A 55 -15.52 8.10 -6.83
CA TRP A 55 -14.69 8.04 -5.64
C TRP A 55 -15.20 8.97 -4.55
N PHE A 56 -14.84 8.66 -3.31
CA PHE A 56 -14.96 9.56 -2.17
C PHE A 56 -13.58 9.73 -1.52
N LEU A 57 -13.38 10.85 -0.83
CA LEU A 57 -12.26 11.06 0.09
C LEU A 57 -12.81 11.56 1.42
N LEU A 58 -12.62 10.79 2.49
CA LEU A 58 -13.00 11.19 3.84
C LEU A 58 -11.75 11.66 4.58
N GLU A 59 -11.81 12.86 5.14
CA GLU A 59 -10.87 13.37 6.13
C GLU A 59 -11.32 12.88 7.52
N LEU A 60 -10.42 12.24 8.25
CA LEU A 60 -10.61 11.86 9.63
C LEU A 60 -9.98 12.92 10.53
N ARG A 61 -10.81 13.77 11.13
CA ARG A 61 -10.36 14.78 12.09
C ARG A 61 -10.41 14.21 13.50
N LEU A 62 -9.26 14.26 14.15
CA LEU A 62 -9.05 13.59 15.42
C LEU A 62 -9.63 14.43 16.58
N PRO A 63 -10.26 13.80 17.59
CA PRO A 63 -10.62 14.51 18.80
C PRO A 63 -9.36 14.86 19.61
N LYS A 64 -9.51 15.76 20.58
CA LYS A 64 -8.42 16.16 21.51
C LYS A 64 -7.82 14.99 22.28
N GLU A 65 -8.62 13.98 22.63
CA GLU A 65 -8.20 12.79 23.35
C GLU A 65 -8.66 11.55 22.60
N VAL A 66 -7.72 10.64 22.33
CA VAL A 66 -8.01 9.34 21.72
C VAL A 66 -7.61 8.26 22.72
N ARG A 67 -8.60 7.71 23.41
CA ARG A 67 -8.41 6.68 24.46
C ARG A 67 -8.50 5.25 23.94
N ARG A 68 -8.80 5.08 22.65
CA ARG A 68 -8.99 3.77 22.01
C ARG A 68 -7.63 3.25 21.54
N SER A 69 -7.37 1.97 21.78
CA SER A 69 -6.18 1.31 21.27
C SER A 69 -6.27 1.08 19.75
N PRO A 70 -5.15 0.79 19.07
CA PRO A 70 -5.15 0.42 17.65
C PRO A 70 -6.06 -0.77 17.31
N ALA A 71 -6.39 -1.62 18.29
CA ALA A 71 -7.39 -2.69 18.12
C ALA A 71 -8.76 -2.18 17.63
N ALA A 72 -9.12 -0.93 17.95
CA ALA A 72 -10.33 -0.29 17.43
C ALA A 72 -10.26 -0.10 15.90
N MET A 73 -9.09 0.29 15.37
CA MET A 73 -8.89 0.39 13.92
C MET A 73 -8.87 -0.99 13.25
N GLU A 74 -8.36 -2.01 13.94
CA GLU A 74 -8.43 -3.40 13.45
C GLU A 74 -9.89 -3.82 13.16
N LEU A 75 -10.84 -3.44 14.02
CA LEU A 75 -12.27 -3.70 13.82
C LEU A 75 -12.86 -2.91 12.64
N VAL A 76 -12.41 -1.67 12.42
CA VAL A 76 -12.78 -0.88 11.23
C VAL A 76 -12.32 -1.60 9.97
N LEU A 77 -11.04 -1.99 9.92
CA LEU A 77 -10.45 -2.68 8.77
C LEU A 77 -11.05 -4.06 8.54
N HIS A 78 -11.42 -4.78 9.60
CA HIS A 78 -12.19 -6.01 9.46
C HIS A 78 -13.53 -5.75 8.76
N GLY A 79 -14.20 -4.64 9.08
CA GLY A 79 -15.46 -4.24 8.45
C GLY A 79 -15.36 -3.85 6.97
N LEU A 80 -14.14 -3.60 6.45
CA LEU A 80 -13.86 -3.29 5.05
C LEU A 80 -13.46 -4.52 4.23
N PHE A 81 -13.37 -5.70 4.86
CA PHE A 81 -12.86 -6.90 4.20
C PHE A 81 -13.95 -7.53 3.33
N GLU A 82 -13.79 -7.40 2.00
CA GLU A 82 -14.71 -7.96 1.01
C GLU A 82 -13.93 -8.55 -0.17
N PRO A 83 -13.71 -9.88 -0.20
CA PRO A 83 -12.93 -10.53 -1.25
C PRO A 83 -13.75 -10.80 -2.53
N VAL A 84 -15.07 -10.57 -2.53
CA VAL A 84 -15.94 -10.86 -3.66
C VAL A 84 -15.81 -9.79 -4.75
N VAL A 85 -15.69 -10.24 -6.00
CA VAL A 85 -15.61 -9.37 -7.19
C VAL A 85 -16.91 -9.37 -7.98
N GLY A 86 -17.62 -10.50 -8.01
CA GLY A 86 -18.77 -10.75 -8.86
C GLY A 86 -18.65 -12.12 -9.57
N THR A 87 -19.52 -12.36 -10.55
CA THR A 87 -19.48 -13.58 -11.37
C THR A 87 -18.44 -13.48 -12.50
N TYR A 88 -18.13 -14.59 -13.17
CA TYR A 88 -17.27 -14.58 -14.36
C TYR A 88 -17.78 -13.62 -15.45
N LEU A 89 -19.10 -13.52 -15.62
CA LEU A 89 -19.69 -12.60 -16.59
C LEU A 89 -19.42 -11.14 -16.22
N ASP A 90 -19.54 -10.82 -14.94
CA ASP A 90 -19.27 -9.49 -14.43
C ASP A 90 -17.80 -9.08 -14.60
N VAL A 91 -16.87 -10.02 -14.44
CA VAL A 91 -15.43 -9.79 -14.64
C VAL A 91 -15.11 -9.60 -16.13
N PHE A 92 -15.51 -10.54 -16.99
CA PHE A 92 -15.08 -10.57 -18.41
C PHE A 92 -15.90 -9.68 -19.34
N PHE A 93 -17.17 -9.40 -19.02
CA PHE A 93 -18.02 -8.49 -19.80
C PHE A 93 -18.27 -7.17 -19.07
N GLY A 94 -18.49 -7.21 -17.76
CA GLY A 94 -18.72 -6.01 -16.95
C GLY A 94 -17.45 -5.24 -16.58
N GLY A 95 -16.29 -5.90 -16.61
CA GLY A 95 -15.02 -5.31 -16.18
C GLY A 95 -14.93 -5.07 -14.68
N GLN A 96 -15.74 -5.75 -13.87
CA GLN A 96 -15.71 -5.62 -12.41
C GLN A 96 -14.34 -6.01 -11.84
N VAL A 97 -13.89 -5.25 -10.85
CA VAL A 97 -12.65 -5.53 -10.13
C VAL A 97 -12.91 -5.44 -8.63
N ARG A 98 -12.08 -6.13 -7.83
CA ARG A 98 -12.09 -6.02 -6.37
C ARG A 98 -12.08 -4.55 -5.93
N TYR A 99 -12.86 -4.23 -4.91
CA TYR A 99 -12.74 -2.96 -4.22
C TYR A 99 -11.34 -2.83 -3.62
N TRP A 100 -10.83 -1.60 -3.58
CA TRP A 100 -9.58 -1.28 -2.89
C TRP A 100 -9.75 0.09 -2.25
N PHE A 101 -9.01 0.30 -1.16
CA PHE A 101 -9.03 1.51 -0.38
C PHE A 101 -7.62 2.09 -0.28
N SER A 102 -7.55 3.39 -0.04
CA SER A 102 -6.30 4.09 0.26
C SER A 102 -6.40 4.66 1.66
N LEU A 103 -5.50 4.25 2.55
CA LEU A 103 -5.31 4.85 3.86
C LEU A 103 -4.12 5.80 3.75
N GLU A 104 -4.34 7.09 3.98
CA GLU A 104 -3.36 8.13 3.66
C GLU A 104 -3.05 8.98 4.89
N MET A 105 -1.76 9.20 5.12
CA MET A 105 -1.25 10.17 6.08
C MET A 105 -0.49 11.24 5.31
N VAL A 106 -0.93 12.48 5.43
CA VAL A 106 -0.53 13.57 4.55
C VAL A 106 -0.13 14.76 5.40
N SER A 107 1.07 15.26 5.20
CA SER A 107 1.49 16.55 5.73
C SER A 107 1.46 17.62 4.65
N LEU A 108 0.71 18.68 4.92
CA LEU A 108 0.59 19.86 4.08
C LEU A 108 1.20 21.06 4.82
N GLY A 109 2.45 21.37 4.53
CA GLY A 109 3.14 22.50 5.19
C GLY A 109 3.35 22.33 6.70
N GLY A 110 3.34 21.08 7.18
CA GLY A 110 3.45 20.75 8.60
C GLY A 110 2.13 20.25 9.21
N GLU A 111 0.97 20.58 8.65
CA GLU A 111 -0.32 20.11 9.16
C GLU A 111 -0.57 18.65 8.77
N VAL A 112 -0.83 17.78 9.74
CA VAL A 112 -0.98 16.33 9.53
C VAL A 112 -2.46 15.96 9.42
N HIS A 113 -2.82 15.36 8.29
CA HIS A 113 -4.17 14.92 7.98
C HIS A 113 -4.21 13.41 7.71
N PHE A 114 -5.31 12.78 8.14
CA PHE A 114 -5.61 11.38 7.87
C PHE A 114 -6.76 11.31 6.88
N TYR A 115 -6.57 10.56 5.80
CA TYR A 115 -7.61 10.36 4.81
C TYR A 115 -7.88 8.89 4.53
N ILE A 116 -9.14 8.60 4.18
CA ILE A 116 -9.57 7.31 3.66
C ILE A 116 -10.25 7.56 2.32
N TRP A 117 -9.72 6.93 1.28
CA TRP A 117 -10.26 6.99 -0.07
C TRP A 117 -10.83 5.63 -0.48
N GLY A 118 -11.92 5.64 -1.24
CA GLY A 118 -12.53 4.43 -1.78
C GLY A 118 -13.61 4.72 -2.81
N GLN A 119 -14.31 3.66 -3.22
CA GLN A 119 -15.43 3.77 -4.17
C GLN A 119 -16.69 4.28 -3.49
N LYS A 120 -17.47 5.13 -4.16
CA LYS A 120 -18.66 5.79 -3.58
C LYS A 120 -19.64 4.85 -2.89
N ALA A 121 -19.82 3.64 -3.43
CA ALA A 121 -20.70 2.62 -2.84
C ALA A 121 -20.35 2.25 -1.38
N TRP A 122 -19.07 2.40 -1.00
CA TRP A 122 -18.57 2.04 0.33
C TRP A 122 -18.55 3.20 1.33
N LYS A 123 -18.87 4.44 0.90
CA LYS A 123 -18.75 5.64 1.74
C LYS A 123 -19.49 5.48 3.07
N ASN A 124 -20.78 5.15 3.03
CA ASN A 124 -21.62 5.03 4.22
C ASN A 124 -21.15 3.90 5.16
N ILE A 125 -20.63 2.80 4.58
CA ILE A 125 -20.08 1.68 5.36
C ILE A 125 -18.83 2.15 6.10
N VAL A 126 -17.90 2.81 5.41
CA VAL A 126 -16.67 3.34 6.01
C VAL A 126 -16.98 4.33 7.13
N GLU A 127 -17.87 5.30 6.89
CA GLU A 127 -18.30 6.28 7.91
C GLU A 127 -18.88 5.57 9.15
N THR A 128 -19.83 4.65 8.94
CA THR A 128 -20.49 3.92 10.04
C THR A 128 -19.48 3.11 10.86
N ARG A 129 -18.51 2.45 10.20
CA ARG A 129 -17.47 1.66 10.89
C ARG A 129 -16.55 2.56 11.71
N ILE A 130 -16.13 3.69 11.15
CA ILE A 130 -15.31 4.67 11.88
C ILE A 130 -16.07 5.20 13.09
N TYR A 131 -17.29 5.69 12.93
CA TYR A 131 -18.09 6.22 14.05
C TYR A 131 -18.39 5.18 15.13
N SER A 132 -18.50 3.89 14.77
CA SER A 132 -18.71 2.81 15.74
C SER A 132 -17.52 2.61 16.69
N GLN A 133 -16.31 2.89 16.22
CA GLN A 133 -15.07 2.70 16.98
C GLN A 133 -14.54 4.03 17.56
N TYR A 134 -14.76 5.12 16.85
CA TYR A 134 -14.32 6.48 17.15
C TYR A 134 -15.50 7.45 17.11
N PRO A 135 -16.43 7.40 18.09
CA PRO A 135 -17.62 8.25 18.09
C PRO A 135 -17.31 9.74 18.22
N ASP A 136 -16.19 10.08 18.87
CA ASP A 136 -15.72 11.45 19.07
C ASP A 136 -14.95 12.01 17.83
N ALA A 137 -14.65 11.18 16.83
CA ALA A 137 -13.95 11.63 15.62
C ALA A 137 -14.92 12.27 14.62
N GLU A 138 -14.47 13.33 13.94
CA GLU A 138 -15.26 13.97 12.89
C GLU A 138 -14.81 13.44 11.53
N VAL A 139 -15.73 12.77 10.82
CA VAL A 139 -15.49 12.25 9.47
C VAL A 139 -16.15 13.19 8.47
N VAL A 140 -15.35 13.83 7.62
CA VAL A 140 -15.83 14.84 6.66
C VAL A 140 -15.44 14.43 5.25
N GLU A 141 -16.39 14.46 4.31
CA GLU A 141 -16.05 14.31 2.89
C GLU A 141 -15.42 15.60 2.38
N VAL A 142 -14.22 15.47 1.79
CA VAL A 142 -13.44 16.59 1.29
C VAL A 142 -13.07 16.38 -0.18
N GLU A 143 -12.75 17.48 -0.86
CA GLU A 143 -12.18 17.41 -2.20
C GLU A 143 -10.77 16.80 -2.16
N ASP A 144 -10.41 16.06 -3.21
CA ASP A 144 -9.13 15.36 -3.27
C ASP A 144 -7.94 16.33 -3.32
N TYR A 145 -7.20 16.40 -2.21
CA TYR A 145 -6.00 17.23 -2.08
C TYR A 145 -4.93 16.87 -3.13
N ALA A 146 -4.85 15.60 -3.55
CA ALA A 146 -3.85 15.15 -4.51
C ALA A 146 -4.13 15.73 -5.92
N LEU A 147 -5.40 15.99 -6.26
CA LEU A 147 -5.75 16.64 -7.53
C LEU A 147 -5.30 18.10 -7.56
N LYS A 148 -5.38 18.81 -6.43
CA LYS A 148 -4.96 20.22 -6.28
C LYS A 148 -3.45 20.40 -6.36
N ALA A 149 -2.67 19.38 -5.99
CA ALA A 149 -1.22 19.44 -6.06
C ALA A 149 -0.72 19.38 -7.51
N HIS A 150 -0.09 20.45 -7.99
CA HIS A 150 0.57 20.47 -9.30
C HIS A 150 2.06 20.21 -9.13
N TYR A 151 2.56 19.16 -9.77
CA TYR A 151 3.99 18.86 -9.82
C TYR A 151 4.55 19.28 -11.17
N ASP A 152 5.48 20.23 -11.16
CA ASP A 152 6.27 20.60 -12.33
C ASP A 152 7.75 20.27 -12.08
N PRO A 153 8.36 19.33 -12.83
CA PRO A 153 9.78 18.98 -12.71
C PRO A 153 10.74 20.18 -12.86
N LYS A 154 10.31 21.27 -13.51
CA LYS A 154 11.14 22.47 -13.71
C LYS A 154 11.22 23.35 -12.47
N THR A 155 10.18 23.39 -11.64
CA THR A 155 10.10 24.29 -10.48
C THR A 155 10.17 23.55 -9.15
N MET A 156 9.86 22.25 -9.14
CA MET A 156 9.78 21.42 -7.94
C MET A 156 10.75 20.24 -7.98
N LYS A 157 11.12 19.77 -6.79
CA LYS A 157 11.85 18.51 -6.60
C LYS A 157 10.98 17.53 -5.84
N MET A 158 11.11 16.25 -6.18
CA MET A 158 10.36 15.17 -5.58
C MET A 158 11.28 14.00 -5.24
N PHE A 159 11.15 13.53 -4.02
CA PHE A 159 11.52 12.20 -3.59
C PHE A 159 10.27 11.32 -3.61
N GLY A 160 10.44 10.06 -3.98
CA GLY A 160 9.36 9.12 -4.00
C GLY A 160 9.89 7.70 -3.97
N ALA A 161 9.23 6.86 -3.18
CA ALA A 161 9.60 5.47 -3.03
C ALA A 161 8.36 4.57 -2.94
N GLN A 162 8.55 3.37 -3.45
CA GLN A 162 7.64 2.26 -3.29
C GLN A 162 8.23 1.27 -2.30
N MET A 163 7.47 0.90 -1.29
CA MET A 163 7.94 0.03 -0.22
C MET A 163 7.66 -1.44 -0.53
N SER A 164 8.40 -2.32 0.15
CA SER A 164 8.15 -3.75 0.22
C SER A 164 8.54 -4.27 1.60
N LEU A 165 8.16 -5.51 1.90
CA LEU A 165 8.68 -6.21 3.05
C LEU A 165 10.17 -6.58 2.88
N VAL A 166 10.87 -6.77 4.00
CA VAL A 166 12.26 -7.23 4.06
C VAL A 166 12.32 -8.74 3.91
N LYS A 167 11.49 -9.46 4.67
CA LYS A 167 11.33 -10.92 4.65
C LYS A 167 10.08 -11.31 3.86
N ALA A 168 9.85 -12.62 3.70
CA ALA A 168 8.65 -13.15 3.05
C ALA A 168 7.37 -12.74 3.77
N ASP A 169 6.26 -12.68 3.02
CA ASP A 169 4.92 -12.27 3.49
C ASP A 169 4.39 -13.11 4.68
N ALA A 170 4.98 -14.27 4.94
CA ALA A 170 4.67 -15.12 6.09
C ALA A 170 5.07 -14.51 7.45
N TYR A 171 6.12 -13.67 7.47
CA TYR A 171 6.54 -13.00 8.70
C TYR A 171 5.74 -11.71 8.85
N PRO A 172 5.01 -11.51 9.97
CA PRO A 172 4.34 -10.25 10.23
C PRO A 172 5.37 -9.15 10.59
N ILE A 173 5.01 -7.89 10.45
CA ILE A 173 5.74 -6.76 11.06
C ILE A 173 5.53 -6.74 12.58
N LYS A 174 6.27 -5.88 13.29
CA LYS A 174 6.00 -5.65 14.71
C LYS A 174 4.66 -4.92 14.86
N THR A 175 3.73 -5.50 15.64
CA THR A 175 2.36 -4.99 15.76
C THR A 175 2.13 -4.26 17.07
N TYR A 176 0.99 -3.57 17.20
CA TYR A 176 0.59 -2.84 18.40
C TYR A 176 0.57 -3.72 19.67
N ILE A 177 0.33 -5.03 19.53
CA ILE A 177 0.38 -6.01 20.63
C ILE A 177 1.81 -6.19 21.12
N ASP A 178 2.79 -6.23 20.20
CA ASP A 178 4.20 -6.34 20.55
C ASP A 178 4.75 -5.05 21.20
N TYR A 179 4.03 -3.93 21.05
CA TYR A 179 4.26 -2.67 21.77
C TYR A 179 3.46 -2.56 23.07
N GLY A 180 2.59 -3.53 23.38
CA GLY A 180 1.76 -3.53 24.59
C GLY A 180 0.60 -2.54 24.56
N LEU A 181 0.22 -2.02 23.38
CA LEU A 181 -0.88 -1.05 23.25
C LEU A 181 -2.27 -1.67 23.48
N ASP A 182 -2.35 -3.00 23.52
CA ASP A 182 -3.52 -3.80 23.85
C ASP A 182 -3.75 -3.96 25.36
N LYS A 183 -2.72 -3.73 26.18
CA LYS A 183 -2.80 -3.96 27.62
C LYS A 183 -3.66 -2.89 28.31
N VAL A 184 -4.62 -3.37 29.09
CA VAL A 184 -5.52 -2.55 29.91
C VAL A 184 -4.90 -2.43 31.30
N GLY A 185 -4.26 -1.31 31.61
CA GLY A 185 -3.67 -1.07 32.94
C GLY A 185 -2.55 -0.03 32.96
N ASP A 186 -1.79 0.09 31.86
CA ASP A 186 -0.72 1.08 31.74
C ASP A 186 -1.32 2.48 31.59
N GLU A 187 -0.82 3.46 32.35
CA GLU A 187 -1.19 4.87 32.18
C GLU A 187 -0.95 5.28 30.72
N GLU A 188 -1.84 6.10 30.14
CA GLU A 188 -1.70 6.46 28.72
C GLU A 188 -0.31 7.02 28.41
N GLU A 189 0.29 7.77 29.34
CA GLU A 189 1.62 8.39 29.20
C GLU A 189 2.78 7.39 29.07
N GLU A 190 2.65 6.16 29.60
CA GLU A 190 3.70 5.13 29.52
C GLU A 190 3.66 4.35 28.21
N LYS A 191 2.60 4.52 27.41
CA LYS A 191 2.42 3.78 26.15
C LYS A 191 3.31 4.33 25.05
N ILE A 192 4.15 3.48 24.48
CA ILE A 192 4.99 3.82 23.33
C ILE A 192 4.25 3.48 22.04
N ASP A 193 3.64 4.50 21.43
CA ASP A 193 2.95 4.36 20.15
C ASP A 193 3.98 4.40 18.98
N PRO A 194 4.06 3.34 18.14
CA PRO A 194 4.92 3.32 16.97
C PRO A 194 4.48 4.28 15.86
N LEU A 195 3.34 4.97 15.96
CA LEU A 195 2.99 5.99 14.97
C LEU A 195 3.58 7.36 15.31
N THR A 196 4.00 7.60 16.55
CA THR A 196 4.50 8.90 17.02
C THR A 196 5.68 9.43 16.19
N PRO A 197 6.74 8.66 15.90
CA PRO A 197 7.83 9.18 15.05
C PRO A 197 7.42 9.50 13.61
N VAL A 198 6.38 8.85 13.09
CA VAL A 198 5.83 9.15 11.75
C VAL A 198 5.06 10.48 11.81
N THR A 199 4.19 10.67 12.81
CA THR A 199 3.39 11.90 12.94
C THR A 199 4.25 13.11 13.31
N GLU A 200 5.28 12.95 14.13
CA GLU A 200 6.27 13.99 14.43
C GLU A 200 7.08 14.38 13.19
N PHE A 201 7.56 13.41 12.41
CA PHE A 201 8.25 13.69 11.15
C PHE A 201 7.36 14.49 10.19
N LEU A 202 6.11 14.03 10.01
CA LEU A 202 5.11 14.72 9.20
C LEU A 202 4.82 16.14 9.74
N GLY A 203 4.78 16.32 11.06
CA GLY A 203 4.61 17.61 11.73
C GLY A 203 5.79 18.57 11.59
N SER A 204 7.01 18.04 11.41
CA SER A 204 8.25 18.82 11.33
C SER A 204 8.46 19.55 9.98
N LEU A 205 7.58 19.33 9.01
CA LEU A 205 7.68 19.93 7.69
C LEU A 205 7.41 21.43 7.74
N ARG A 206 8.05 22.16 6.82
CA ARG A 206 7.92 23.61 6.70
C ARG A 206 6.79 23.99 5.74
N PRO A 207 6.23 25.20 5.85
CA PRO A 207 5.31 25.72 4.85
C PRO A 207 5.89 25.61 3.44
N GLY A 208 5.10 25.09 2.49
CA GLY A 208 5.54 24.85 1.10
C GLY A 208 6.09 23.44 0.82
N GLU A 209 6.38 22.65 1.86
CA GLU A 209 6.72 21.24 1.75
C GLU A 209 5.47 20.36 1.86
N GLN A 210 5.47 19.24 1.13
CA GLN A 210 4.42 18.23 1.24
C GLN A 210 5.04 16.84 1.37
N CYS A 211 4.48 16.03 2.26
CA CYS A 211 4.86 14.63 2.41
C CYS A 211 3.64 13.76 2.53
N TRP A 212 3.58 12.73 1.70
CA TRP A 212 2.43 11.87 1.58
C TRP A 212 2.83 10.41 1.77
N ILE A 213 2.13 9.72 2.66
CA ILE A 213 2.19 8.28 2.87
C ILE A 213 0.87 7.71 2.40
N GLN A 214 0.92 6.73 1.52
CA GLN A 214 -0.25 6.08 0.94
C GLN A 214 -0.13 4.58 1.12
N ILE A 215 -1.09 4.00 1.83
CA ILE A 215 -1.21 2.57 2.09
C ILE A 215 -2.44 2.09 1.31
N LEU A 216 -2.21 1.49 0.15
CA LEU A 216 -3.26 0.89 -0.66
C LEU A 216 -3.53 -0.52 -0.14
N ILE A 217 -4.81 -0.83 0.10
CA ILE A 217 -5.26 -2.13 0.59
C ILE A 217 -6.35 -2.70 -0.32
N GLN A 218 -6.29 -4.00 -0.56
CA GLN A 218 -7.30 -4.77 -1.27
C GLN A 218 -7.44 -6.13 -0.58
N SER A 219 -8.68 -6.61 -0.37
CA SER A 219 -8.90 -7.87 0.33
C SER A 219 -8.16 -9.02 -0.34
N HIS A 220 -7.34 -9.73 0.44
CA HIS A 220 -6.53 -10.83 -0.07
C HIS A 220 -7.42 -12.06 -0.33
N ARG A 221 -7.17 -12.72 -1.46
CA ARG A 221 -7.82 -13.98 -1.83
C ARG A 221 -6.91 -14.79 -2.75
N LYS A 222 -7.20 -16.08 -2.89
CA LYS A 222 -6.59 -16.91 -3.94
C LYS A 222 -6.99 -16.33 -5.29
N GLU A 223 -6.00 -15.91 -6.07
CA GLU A 223 -6.24 -15.39 -7.41
C GLU A 223 -6.52 -16.55 -8.37
N GLY A 224 -7.42 -16.32 -9.31
CA GLY A 224 -7.77 -17.31 -10.33
C GLY A 224 -8.29 -16.67 -11.60
N LEU A 225 -9.16 -17.39 -12.32
CA LEU A 225 -9.75 -16.90 -13.56
C LEU A 225 -10.57 -15.62 -13.37
N GLU A 226 -11.16 -15.41 -12.19
CA GLU A 226 -11.86 -14.19 -11.79
C GLU A 226 -10.95 -12.96 -11.71
N ASP A 227 -9.63 -13.14 -11.60
CA ASP A 227 -8.63 -12.07 -11.65
C ASP A 227 -7.92 -12.00 -13.01
N ILE A 228 -8.33 -12.83 -13.97
CA ILE A 228 -7.69 -13.05 -15.28
C ILE A 228 -6.28 -13.65 -15.12
N HIS A 229 -6.12 -14.54 -14.12
CA HIS A 229 -4.93 -15.37 -13.96
C HIS A 229 -5.26 -16.82 -14.34
N PHE A 230 -4.55 -17.34 -15.33
CA PHE A 230 -4.73 -18.72 -15.80
C PHE A 230 -4.25 -19.76 -14.77
N PHE A 231 -3.26 -19.40 -13.95
CA PHE A 231 -2.74 -20.23 -12.87
C PHE A 231 -3.21 -19.69 -11.52
N ARG A 232 -3.70 -20.58 -10.65
CA ARG A 232 -4.11 -20.21 -9.29
C ARG A 232 -2.89 -19.92 -8.44
N THR A 233 -2.92 -18.81 -7.70
CA THR A 233 -1.90 -18.52 -6.70
C THR A 233 -2.18 -19.32 -5.42
N PRO A 234 -1.14 -19.88 -4.77
CA PRO A 234 -1.32 -20.56 -3.48
C PRO A 234 -1.80 -19.57 -2.43
N ALA A 235 -2.50 -20.06 -1.40
CA ALA A 235 -2.89 -19.23 -0.27
C ALA A 235 -1.64 -18.73 0.47
N TRP A 236 -1.63 -17.48 0.90
CA TRP A 236 -0.56 -16.97 1.75
C TRP A 236 -0.42 -17.80 3.05
N GLN A 237 -1.53 -18.35 3.56
CA GLN A 237 -1.53 -19.22 4.74
C GLN A 237 -0.72 -20.50 4.55
N GLU A 238 -0.65 -21.03 3.33
CA GLU A 238 0.17 -22.22 3.02
C GLU A 238 1.66 -21.87 3.12
N GLY A 239 2.03 -20.67 2.67
CA GLY A 239 3.39 -20.13 2.83
C GLY A 239 3.77 -19.95 4.31
N ALA A 240 2.88 -19.38 5.13
CA ALA A 240 3.12 -19.20 6.55
C ALA A 240 3.26 -20.53 7.32
N LYS A 241 2.42 -21.53 7.02
CA LYS A 241 2.56 -22.89 7.59
C LYS A 241 3.90 -23.53 7.23
N LYS A 242 4.34 -23.36 5.98
CA LYS A 242 5.65 -23.84 5.54
C LYS A 242 6.79 -23.17 6.30
N VAL A 243 6.73 -21.86 6.54
CA VAL A 243 7.74 -21.16 7.34
C VAL A 243 7.78 -21.70 8.78
N ILE A 244 6.63 -21.97 9.40
CA ILE A 244 6.57 -22.57 10.74
C ILE A 244 7.24 -23.95 10.74
N GLN A 245 6.92 -24.78 9.74
CA GLN A 245 7.53 -26.10 9.59
C GLN A 245 9.04 -26.01 9.38
N ASP A 246 9.52 -25.11 8.52
CA ASP A 246 10.94 -24.89 8.26
C ASP A 246 11.69 -24.44 9.53
N ILE A 247 11.05 -23.67 10.42
CA ILE A 247 11.65 -23.27 11.71
C ILE A 247 11.78 -24.48 12.63
N ILE A 248 10.73 -25.31 12.74
CA ILE A 248 10.72 -26.50 13.60
C ILE A 248 11.72 -27.55 13.09
N GLU A 249 11.80 -27.79 11.78
CA GLU A 249 12.69 -28.77 11.18
C GLU A 249 14.17 -28.39 11.31
N LYS A 250 14.51 -27.09 11.18
CA LYS A 250 15.90 -26.63 11.36
C LYS A 250 16.40 -26.87 12.77
N GLU A 251 15.56 -26.71 13.78
CA GLU A 251 15.88 -26.98 15.19
C GLU A 251 15.90 -28.49 15.49
N ALA A 252 15.07 -29.27 14.81
CA ALA A 252 15.07 -30.73 14.92
C ALA A 252 16.36 -31.41 14.41
N LEU A 253 17.22 -30.66 13.70
CA LEU A 253 18.56 -31.14 13.35
C LEU A 253 19.51 -31.18 14.55
N GLU A 254 19.18 -30.46 15.65
CA GLU A 254 19.97 -30.42 16.89
C GLU A 254 19.37 -31.31 18.02
N GLY A 255 18.18 -31.90 17.83
CA GLY A 255 17.51 -32.79 18.79
C GLY A 255 16.12 -33.24 18.32
N PRO A 256 15.36 -34.08 19.07
CA PRO A 256 14.03 -34.51 18.64
C PRO A 256 13.08 -33.30 18.47
N PRO A 257 12.24 -33.28 17.41
CA PRO A 257 11.37 -32.14 17.09
C PRO A 257 10.33 -31.96 18.20
N SER A 258 10.48 -30.92 19.01
CA SER A 258 9.51 -30.53 20.02
C SER A 258 9.50 -29.03 20.17
N MET A 259 8.30 -28.44 20.30
CA MET A 259 8.09 -27.03 20.64
C MET A 259 8.79 -26.62 21.95
N LEU A 260 9.09 -27.60 22.82
CA LEU A 260 9.80 -27.39 24.09
C LEU A 260 11.31 -27.12 23.92
N ASN A 261 11.89 -27.50 22.77
CA ASN A 261 13.32 -27.31 22.49
C ASN A 261 13.59 -25.99 21.74
N LEU A 262 12.55 -25.25 21.35
CA LEU A 262 12.69 -24.00 20.64
C LEU A 262 13.22 -22.90 21.55
N THR A 263 14.08 -22.04 21.00
CA THR A 263 14.48 -20.82 21.69
C THR A 263 13.26 -19.92 21.90
N LYS A 264 13.25 -19.13 22.99
CA LYS A 264 12.16 -18.18 23.28
C LYS A 264 11.85 -17.27 22.08
N THR A 265 12.90 -16.81 21.38
CA THR A 265 12.78 -15.99 20.17
C THR A 265 12.01 -16.67 19.04
N GLN A 266 12.26 -17.97 18.82
CA GLN A 266 11.55 -18.75 17.80
C GLN A 266 10.12 -19.00 18.19
N GLN A 267 9.88 -19.31 19.47
CA GLN A 267 8.54 -19.47 20.01
C GLN A 267 7.72 -18.18 19.84
N ASP A 268 8.30 -17.03 20.18
CA ASP A 268 7.66 -15.72 19.98
C ASP A 268 7.38 -15.43 18.50
N THR A 269 8.30 -15.81 17.60
CA THR A 269 8.12 -15.65 16.15
C THR A 269 7.00 -16.55 15.62
N ILE A 270 6.94 -17.81 16.04
CA ILE A 270 5.87 -18.75 15.66
C ILE A 270 4.52 -18.26 16.20
N ASN A 271 4.47 -17.81 17.45
CA ASN A 271 3.26 -17.26 18.05
C ASN A 271 2.75 -16.02 17.28
N ALA A 272 3.66 -15.13 16.86
CA ALA A 272 3.31 -13.97 16.05
C ALA A 272 2.74 -14.38 14.67
N ILE A 273 3.35 -15.38 14.01
CA ILE A 273 2.84 -15.91 12.72
C ILE A 273 1.47 -16.57 12.91
N GLN A 274 1.28 -17.37 13.96
CA GLN A 274 0.00 -18.00 14.27
C GLN A 274 -1.09 -16.97 14.53
N ARG A 275 -0.78 -15.92 15.31
CA ARG A 275 -1.70 -14.81 15.55
C ARG A 275 -2.10 -14.11 14.25
N SER A 276 -1.13 -13.83 13.37
CA SER A 276 -1.35 -13.24 12.06
C SER A 276 -2.26 -14.11 11.17
N LEU A 277 -2.08 -15.45 11.20
CA LEU A 277 -2.90 -16.40 10.43
C LEU A 277 -4.39 -16.37 10.78
N ASP A 278 -4.74 -16.01 12.01
CA ASP A 278 -6.12 -15.94 12.48
C ASP A 278 -6.83 -14.63 12.09
N LYS A 279 -6.11 -13.67 11.49
CA LYS A 279 -6.63 -12.35 11.10
C LYS A 279 -6.94 -12.29 9.61
N HIS A 280 -7.81 -11.35 9.24
CA HIS A 280 -8.04 -11.04 7.82
C HIS A 280 -6.80 -10.40 7.19
N ALA A 281 -6.50 -10.81 5.96
CA ALA A 281 -5.31 -10.44 5.24
C ALA A 281 -5.65 -9.52 4.05
N TYR A 282 -4.81 -8.53 3.79
CA TYR A 282 -4.95 -7.59 2.69
C TYR A 282 -3.71 -7.63 1.81
N ASP A 283 -3.93 -7.66 0.49
CA ASP A 283 -2.92 -7.27 -0.48
C ASP A 283 -2.64 -5.78 -0.26
N THR A 284 -1.41 -5.47 0.13
CA THR A 284 -1.02 -4.13 0.56
C THR A 284 0.12 -3.60 -0.28
N MET A 285 0.09 -2.29 -0.54
CA MET A 285 1.17 -1.56 -1.17
C MET A 285 1.34 -0.20 -0.52
N ILE A 286 2.55 0.09 -0.05
CA ILE A 286 2.87 1.37 0.58
C ILE A 286 3.72 2.22 -0.37
N ARG A 287 3.31 3.47 -0.57
CA ARG A 287 4.07 4.49 -1.29
C ARG A 287 4.30 5.66 -0.39
N VAL A 288 5.45 6.28 -0.60
CA VAL A 288 5.79 7.52 0.08
C VAL A 288 6.30 8.53 -0.93
N MET A 289 5.93 9.78 -0.70
CA MET A 289 6.32 10.91 -1.52
C MET A 289 6.68 12.08 -0.63
N TYR A 290 7.70 12.82 -1.03
CA TYR A 290 8.05 14.10 -0.44
C TYR A 290 8.42 15.04 -1.58
N PHE A 291 7.76 16.18 -1.66
CA PHE A 291 8.05 17.15 -2.71
C PHE A 291 7.83 18.58 -2.21
N ALA A 292 8.60 19.48 -2.79
CA ALA A 292 8.60 20.90 -2.46
C ALA A 292 9.12 21.69 -3.66
N LYS A 293 8.98 23.02 -3.60
CA LYS A 293 9.69 23.92 -4.53
C LYS A 293 11.20 23.73 -4.41
N LYS A 294 11.93 24.00 -5.48
CA LYS A 294 13.40 23.81 -5.51
C LYS A 294 14.15 24.52 -4.39
N GLU A 295 13.65 25.68 -3.96
CA GLU A 295 14.19 26.51 -2.88
C GLU A 295 13.99 25.93 -1.48
N ASP A 296 12.81 25.35 -1.24
CA ASP A 296 12.44 24.77 0.07
C ASP A 296 12.82 23.29 0.19
N TYR A 297 13.17 22.63 -0.91
CA TYR A 297 13.41 21.20 -0.93
C TYR A 297 14.69 20.78 -0.20
N ASP A 298 14.50 20.07 0.92
CA ASP A 298 15.57 19.32 1.59
C ASP A 298 15.59 17.83 1.19
N SER A 299 16.70 17.36 0.61
CA SER A 299 16.87 15.94 0.22
C SER A 299 16.90 14.97 1.41
N ILE A 300 17.31 15.41 2.60
CA ILE A 300 17.44 14.56 3.78
C ILE A 300 16.06 14.16 4.30
N LYS A 301 15.04 15.04 4.18
CA LYS A 301 13.67 14.75 4.61
C LYS A 301 13.07 13.53 3.91
N GLY A 302 13.38 13.32 2.63
CA GLY A 302 12.97 12.10 1.92
C GLY A 302 13.51 10.81 2.57
N MET A 303 14.74 10.85 3.11
CA MET A 303 15.33 9.73 3.85
C MET A 303 14.80 9.65 5.29
N GLY A 304 14.52 10.80 5.93
CA GLY A 304 13.87 10.88 7.24
C GLY A 304 12.51 10.19 7.25
N LEU A 305 11.72 10.36 6.18
CA LEU A 305 10.46 9.66 5.96
C LEU A 305 10.64 8.13 5.99
N ILE A 306 11.64 7.60 5.27
CA ILE A 306 11.96 6.16 5.32
C ILE A 306 12.41 5.74 6.71
N GLY A 307 13.20 6.58 7.38
CA GLY A 307 13.65 6.36 8.76
C GLY A 307 12.48 6.18 9.73
N SER A 308 11.45 7.03 9.63
CA SER A 308 10.27 6.99 10.49
C SER A 308 9.47 5.68 10.37
N ILE A 309 9.54 4.99 9.24
CA ILE A 309 8.83 3.72 9.01
C ILE A 309 9.62 2.51 9.52
N ARG A 310 10.92 2.65 9.83
CA ARG A 310 11.77 1.52 10.27
C ARG A 310 11.35 0.91 11.59
N GLN A 311 10.68 1.67 12.46
CA GLN A 311 10.26 1.21 13.78
C GLN A 311 9.29 0.04 13.73
N PHE A 312 8.48 -0.08 12.67
CA PHE A 312 7.60 -1.23 12.47
C PHE A 312 8.36 -2.53 12.19
N GLY A 313 9.68 -2.46 11.99
CA GLY A 313 10.55 -3.62 11.80
C GLY A 313 11.12 -4.18 13.10
N SER A 314 11.37 -5.50 13.11
CA SER A 314 12.22 -6.16 14.10
C SER A 314 13.19 -7.12 13.42
N ASN A 315 14.31 -7.43 14.07
CA ASN A 315 15.27 -8.40 13.54
C ASN A 315 14.67 -9.82 13.44
N ASN A 316 13.74 -10.15 14.33
CA ASN A 316 13.09 -11.48 14.38
C ASN A 316 11.86 -11.52 13.45
N LEU A 317 11.05 -10.46 13.48
CA LEU A 317 9.87 -10.29 12.63
C LEU A 317 10.25 -9.67 11.28
N ASN A 318 9.25 -9.23 10.52
CA ASN A 318 9.43 -8.53 9.26
C ASN A 318 9.65 -7.03 9.48
N GLY A 319 9.95 -6.31 8.41
CA GLY A 319 10.06 -4.86 8.42
C GLY A 319 9.78 -4.29 7.03
N ILE A 320 9.56 -2.98 6.97
CA ILE A 320 9.25 -2.28 5.73
C ILE A 320 10.53 -1.61 5.20
N ARG A 321 10.81 -1.79 3.91
CA ARG A 321 11.95 -1.18 3.22
C ARG A 321 11.56 -0.58 1.88
N PRO A 322 12.25 0.45 1.39
CA PRO A 322 12.08 0.90 0.02
C PRO A 322 12.64 -0.15 -0.96
N LYS A 323 11.84 -0.51 -1.97
CA LYS A 323 12.24 -1.39 -3.08
C LYS A 323 12.60 -0.61 -4.33
N TRP A 324 11.85 0.44 -4.61
CA TRP A 324 12.04 1.29 -5.77
C TRP A 324 11.99 2.77 -5.35
N PHE A 325 12.80 3.58 -6.02
CA PHE A 325 12.88 5.03 -5.85
C PHE A 325 12.70 5.69 -7.21
N THR A 326 12.31 6.96 -7.21
CA THR A 326 12.31 7.78 -8.44
C THR A 326 13.68 7.85 -9.13
N SER A 327 14.77 7.65 -8.39
CA SER A 327 16.15 7.56 -8.91
C SER A 327 16.64 6.14 -9.23
N THR A 328 15.80 5.10 -9.11
CA THR A 328 16.21 3.71 -9.38
C THR A 328 16.67 3.56 -10.83
N GLY A 329 17.81 2.89 -11.03
CA GLY A 329 18.43 2.69 -12.35
C GLY A 329 19.28 3.89 -12.81
N ILE A 330 19.49 4.90 -11.97
CA ILE A 330 20.29 6.09 -12.25
C ILE A 330 21.42 6.16 -11.21
N ALA A 331 22.44 5.33 -11.41
CA ALA A 331 23.65 5.34 -10.58
C ALA A 331 24.64 6.41 -11.05
N TYR A 332 24.70 6.67 -12.36
CA TYR A 332 25.66 7.58 -12.96
C TYR A 332 24.99 8.67 -13.80
N PRO A 333 25.57 9.89 -13.87
CA PRO A 333 24.99 11.00 -14.62
C PRO A 333 24.69 10.71 -16.10
N TRP A 334 25.49 9.85 -16.76
CA TRP A 334 25.29 9.49 -18.17
C TRP A 334 24.14 8.50 -18.41
N GLN A 335 23.64 7.83 -17.37
CA GLN A 335 22.49 6.92 -17.49
C GLN A 335 21.16 7.66 -17.60
N ASP A 336 21.13 8.93 -17.19
CA ASP A 336 19.96 9.80 -17.29
C ASP A 336 20.32 11.16 -17.91
N PHE A 337 20.55 11.12 -19.22
CA PHE A 337 20.82 12.34 -19.99
C PHE A 337 19.69 13.35 -19.80
N ARG A 338 20.04 14.54 -19.29
CA ARG A 338 19.12 15.65 -18.98
C ARG A 338 18.05 15.35 -17.91
N GLY A 339 18.18 14.26 -17.15
CA GLY A 339 17.22 13.95 -16.07
C GLY A 339 15.84 13.49 -16.57
N ILE A 340 15.74 13.07 -17.84
CA ILE A 340 14.47 12.72 -18.50
C ILE A 340 13.82 11.52 -17.82
N ARG A 341 14.60 10.49 -17.47
CA ARG A 341 14.09 9.26 -16.83
C ARG A 341 13.60 9.56 -15.43
N LYS A 342 14.38 10.30 -14.64
CA LYS A 342 13.96 10.70 -13.29
C LYS A 342 12.67 11.51 -13.32
N ALA A 343 12.55 12.48 -14.23
CA ALA A 343 11.34 13.29 -14.39
C ALA A 343 10.14 12.45 -14.83
N ALA A 344 10.34 11.48 -15.72
CA ALA A 344 9.30 10.54 -16.13
C ALA A 344 8.83 9.68 -14.94
N HIS A 345 9.75 9.10 -14.17
CA HIS A 345 9.43 8.33 -12.96
C HIS A 345 8.68 9.15 -11.90
N GLN A 346 9.06 10.41 -11.70
CA GLN A 346 8.38 11.31 -10.77
C GLN A 346 6.95 11.64 -11.24
N THR A 347 6.78 11.86 -12.55
CA THR A 347 5.47 12.14 -13.15
C THR A 347 4.56 10.91 -13.09
N GLU A 348 5.09 9.73 -13.43
CA GLU A 348 4.37 8.46 -13.33
C GLU A 348 3.98 8.14 -11.88
N LEU A 349 4.89 8.36 -10.92
CA LEU A 349 4.58 8.17 -9.50
C LEU A 349 3.46 9.10 -9.04
N MET A 350 3.51 10.38 -9.43
CA MET A 350 2.46 11.35 -9.11
C MET A 350 1.11 10.97 -9.72
N ASP A 351 1.08 10.54 -10.99
CA ASP A 351 -0.17 10.09 -11.63
C ASP A 351 -0.71 8.80 -10.98
N ALA A 352 0.17 7.84 -10.69
CA ALA A 352 -0.19 6.61 -9.97
C ALA A 352 -0.73 6.91 -8.56
N TYR A 353 -0.17 7.92 -7.88
CA TYR A 353 -0.63 8.39 -6.57
C TYR A 353 -2.03 8.99 -6.66
N LYS A 354 -2.23 9.97 -7.55
CA LYS A 354 -3.53 10.65 -7.73
C LYS A 354 -4.64 9.65 -8.09
N ARG A 355 -4.33 8.69 -8.96
CA ARG A 355 -5.28 7.64 -9.36
C ARG A 355 -5.47 6.54 -8.31
N ARG A 356 -4.63 6.49 -7.26
CA ARG A 356 -4.59 5.39 -6.27
C ARG A 356 -4.54 4.02 -6.94
N SER A 357 -3.85 3.95 -8.09
CA SER A 357 -3.85 2.78 -8.99
C SER A 357 -2.61 1.94 -8.73
N PHE A 358 -2.78 0.73 -8.19
CA PHE A 358 -1.71 -0.26 -8.04
C PHE A 358 -2.19 -1.68 -8.31
N PHE A 359 -3.36 -2.05 -7.79
CA PHE A 359 -3.94 -3.38 -8.01
C PHE A 359 -4.57 -3.50 -9.40
N ASN A 360 -5.01 -2.36 -9.93
CA ASN A 360 -5.72 -2.24 -11.19
C ASN A 360 -5.01 -1.28 -12.14
N ILE A 361 -5.38 -1.38 -13.42
CA ILE A 361 -4.93 -0.47 -14.48
C ILE A 361 -5.21 1.02 -14.12
N PRO A 362 -4.40 1.96 -14.62
CA PRO A 362 -3.28 1.77 -15.55
C PRO A 362 -1.96 1.28 -14.92
N TYR A 363 -1.77 1.41 -13.61
CA TYR A 363 -0.49 1.12 -12.93
C TYR A 363 -0.49 -0.21 -12.18
N LYS A 364 -1.10 -1.26 -12.77
CA LYS A 364 -1.15 -2.59 -12.16
C LYS A 364 0.28 -3.11 -11.89
N ASN A 365 0.64 -3.32 -10.63
CA ASN A 365 1.96 -3.76 -10.17
C ASN A 365 3.14 -2.90 -10.69
N TRP A 366 2.93 -1.61 -10.96
CA TRP A 366 3.98 -0.73 -11.48
C TRP A 366 5.10 -0.55 -10.45
N ASN A 367 6.33 -0.94 -10.80
CA ASN A 367 7.56 -0.80 -9.98
C ASN A 367 7.52 -1.42 -8.56
N GLY A 368 6.58 -2.33 -8.31
CA GLY A 368 6.35 -2.92 -7.00
C GLY A 368 5.66 -4.28 -7.09
N LYS A 369 5.55 -4.96 -5.95
CA LYS A 369 4.73 -6.16 -5.80
C LYS A 369 3.88 -5.97 -4.55
N ALA A 370 2.59 -6.26 -4.64
CA ALA A 370 1.74 -6.35 -3.45
C ALA A 370 2.34 -7.37 -2.47
N PHE A 371 2.30 -7.05 -1.19
CA PHE A 371 2.66 -7.94 -0.11
C PHE A 371 1.48 -8.06 0.85
N VAL A 372 1.38 -9.17 1.54
CA VAL A 372 0.26 -9.43 2.44
C VAL A 372 0.53 -8.75 3.78
N MET A 373 -0.47 -8.03 4.30
CA MET A 373 -0.51 -7.55 5.68
C MET A 373 -1.86 -7.87 6.29
N THR A 374 -1.88 -8.23 7.56
CA THR A 374 -3.10 -8.49 8.30
C THR A 374 -3.75 -7.20 8.81
N THR A 375 -5.00 -7.29 9.25
CA THR A 375 -5.70 -6.18 9.93
C THR A 375 -4.94 -5.67 11.14
N GLU A 376 -4.27 -6.56 11.90
CA GLU A 376 -3.45 -6.20 13.07
C GLU A 376 -2.24 -5.34 12.67
N GLU A 377 -1.55 -5.75 11.60
CA GLU A 377 -0.40 -5.02 11.07
C GLU A 377 -0.80 -3.67 10.46
N LEU A 378 -1.89 -3.65 9.68
CA LEU A 378 -2.44 -2.43 9.08
C LEU A 378 -2.90 -1.43 10.14
N ALA A 379 -3.58 -1.90 11.18
CA ALA A 379 -4.01 -1.07 12.31
C ALA A 379 -2.82 -0.51 13.11
N THR A 380 -1.64 -1.16 13.05
CA THR A 380 -0.42 -0.65 13.71
C THR A 380 0.22 0.50 12.93
N ILE A 381 0.15 0.48 11.59
CA ILE A 381 0.76 1.50 10.72
C ILE A 381 -0.19 2.64 10.35
N PHE A 382 -1.49 2.46 10.60
CA PHE A 382 -2.51 3.46 10.35
C PHE A 382 -3.58 3.37 11.43
N HIS A 383 -3.52 4.26 12.41
CA HIS A 383 -4.56 4.49 13.41
C HIS A 383 -4.52 5.95 13.86
N PRO A 384 -5.63 6.49 14.40
CA PRO A 384 -5.62 7.72 15.18
C PRO A 384 -4.57 7.63 16.31
N PRO A 385 -3.51 8.44 16.29
CA PRO A 385 -2.51 8.41 17.37
C PRO A 385 -3.16 8.75 18.71
N GLY A 386 -2.70 8.07 19.76
CA GLY A 386 -3.21 8.27 21.13
C GLY A 386 -2.89 9.65 21.70
N THR A 387 -3.40 9.92 22.91
CA THR A 387 -3.16 11.20 23.63
C THR A 387 -1.68 11.53 23.80
N VAL A 388 -0.82 10.50 23.91
CA VAL A 388 0.65 10.57 24.05
C VAL A 388 1.33 11.35 22.93
N ALA A 389 0.80 11.25 21.71
CA ALA A 389 1.32 11.98 20.56
C ALA A 389 0.87 13.44 20.66
N THR A 390 1.52 14.23 21.52
CA THR A 390 1.22 15.66 21.78
C THR A 390 1.56 16.59 20.62
N THR A 391 1.80 16.05 19.43
CA THR A 391 2.25 16.78 18.26
C THR A 391 1.23 17.89 17.91
N PRO A 392 1.59 19.18 18.05
CA PRO A 392 0.67 20.30 17.87
C PRO A 392 0.21 20.46 16.41
N SER A 393 0.90 19.80 15.49
CA SER A 393 0.61 19.78 14.07
C SER A 393 -0.55 18.87 13.66
N LEU A 394 -1.06 18.05 14.59
CA LEU A 394 -2.28 17.28 14.36
C LEU A 394 -3.49 18.21 14.48
N THR A 395 -4.27 18.32 13.41
CA THR A 395 -5.49 19.13 13.39
C THR A 395 -6.56 18.46 14.25
N ARG A 396 -6.59 18.78 15.56
CA ARG A 396 -7.55 18.22 16.52
C ARG A 396 -8.79 19.09 16.63
N VAL A 397 -9.97 18.47 16.67
CA VAL A 397 -11.25 19.16 16.85
C VAL A 397 -11.33 19.72 18.27
N SER A 398 -11.67 21.00 18.40
CA SER A 398 -11.54 21.76 19.65
C SER A 398 -12.56 21.42 20.74
N SER A 399 -13.72 20.85 20.38
CA SER A 399 -14.84 20.57 21.29
C SER A 399 -15.59 19.30 20.88
N LYS A 400 -15.95 18.46 21.86
CA LYS A 400 -17.01 17.46 21.67
C LYS A 400 -18.29 18.20 21.26
N LYS A 401 -19.00 17.74 20.22
CA LYS A 401 -20.36 18.27 19.95
C LYS A 401 -21.17 18.03 21.21
N GLY A 402 -21.67 19.11 21.82
CA GLY A 402 -22.61 18.98 22.93
C GLY A 402 -23.77 18.13 22.46
N GLU A 403 -24.15 17.12 23.26
CA GLU A 403 -25.40 16.41 23.03
C GLU A 403 -26.51 17.45 22.90
N ALA A 404 -27.36 17.30 21.87
CA ALA A 404 -28.54 18.15 21.79
C ALA A 404 -29.31 17.98 23.10
N PRO A 405 -29.69 19.08 23.80
CA PRO A 405 -30.42 18.97 25.05
C PRO A 405 -31.66 18.11 24.80
N SER A 406 -31.89 17.13 25.66
CA SER A 406 -32.98 16.15 25.56
C SER A 406 -34.40 16.74 25.68
N ASN A 407 -34.53 18.06 25.59
CA ASN A 407 -35.73 18.83 25.84
C ASN A 407 -36.12 19.73 24.65
N LEU A 408 -35.87 19.28 23.41
CA LEU A 408 -36.52 19.87 22.25
C LEU A 408 -37.98 19.36 22.22
N PRO A 409 -38.99 20.26 22.22
CA PRO A 409 -40.37 19.84 21.99
C PRO A 409 -40.48 19.23 20.59
N ILE A 410 -41.15 18.08 20.51
CA ILE A 410 -41.46 17.34 19.27
C ILE A 410 -42.28 18.21 18.33
#